data_AF-A0A930ZEV4-F1
#
_entry.id   AF-A0A930ZEV4-F1
#
_cell.length_a   1.000
_cell.length_b   1.000
_cell.length_c   1.000
_cell.angle_alpha   90.00
_cell.angle_beta   90.00
_cell.angle_gamma   90.00
#
_symmetry.space_group_name_H-M   'P 1'
#
loop_
_entity.id
_entity.type
_entity.pdbx_description
1 polymer ?
#
loop_
_entity_poly.entity_id
_entity_poly.type
_entity_poly.pdbx_seq_one_letter_code
_entity_poly.pdbx_strand_id
1 'polypeptide(L)'
;MPDKPRLIERGFPLKQASLDSSAEKYGPKGHISGFHLWPARRPLAACRAALIATLLPDPGDAEERRRLIERIGGRVVPKIEKKKVNGKLVEIEREETIGGILHWGRESDPDMQFFRDEIRKAYGGHAPRVLDPFAGGGAIPLEAMRLGCEVTAIDINPVAWFVLKCTLEYPQKLAGQKHPLPEFVLHDRDFMESFLKAQGFKGAT
;
A
#
# COMPACT_ATOMS: atom_id res chain seq x y z
N MET A 1 -2.26 6.30 -27.13
CA MET A 1 -1.72 7.38 -26.30
C MET A 1 -0.73 8.15 -27.15
N PRO A 2 -0.69 9.48 -27.09
CA PRO A 2 0.39 10.22 -27.75
C PRO A 2 1.72 9.71 -27.18
N ASP A 3 2.70 9.56 -28.08
CA ASP A 3 4.06 9.11 -27.78
C ASP A 3 4.81 10.19 -26.97
N LYS A 4 4.44 10.32 -25.70
CA LYS A 4 5.06 11.23 -24.74
C LYS A 4 5.84 10.39 -23.72
N PRO A 5 7.09 10.79 -23.39
CA PRO A 5 7.85 10.15 -22.33
C PRO A 5 7.03 10.09 -21.04
N ARG A 6 7.16 8.98 -20.30
CA ARG A 6 6.57 8.83 -18.97
C ARG A 6 7.42 9.51 -17.91
N LEU A 7 6.77 9.87 -16.79
CA LEU A 7 7.47 10.49 -15.68
C LEU A 7 8.66 9.63 -15.23
N ILE A 8 8.49 8.30 -15.15
CA ILE A 8 9.55 7.35 -14.73
C ILE A 8 10.82 7.40 -15.60
N GLU A 9 10.71 7.80 -16.87
CA GLU A 9 11.86 7.92 -17.79
C GLU A 9 12.71 9.16 -17.50
N ARG A 10 12.15 10.16 -16.81
CA ARG A 10 12.76 11.47 -16.59
C ARG A 10 12.93 11.83 -15.12
N GLY A 11 12.16 11.21 -14.22
CA GLY A 11 12.16 11.48 -12.79
C GLY A 11 11.51 10.35 -12.00
N PHE A 12 12.11 9.99 -10.88
CA PHE A 12 11.58 9.00 -9.95
C PHE A 12 11.98 9.36 -8.51
N PRO A 13 11.09 9.25 -7.51
CA PRO A 13 11.41 9.55 -6.10
C PRO A 13 12.22 8.40 -5.48
N LEU A 14 13.40 8.09 -6.04
CA LEU A 14 14.16 6.88 -5.72
C LEU A 14 14.52 6.78 -4.24
N LYS A 15 15.06 7.88 -3.69
CA LYS A 15 15.50 7.92 -2.29
C LYS A 15 14.32 7.77 -1.33
N GLN A 16 13.25 8.51 -1.57
CA GLN A 16 12.03 8.47 -0.76
C GLN A 16 11.36 7.10 -0.81
N ALA A 17 11.19 6.55 -2.01
CA ALA A 17 10.64 5.21 -2.20
C ALA A 17 11.46 4.14 -1.47
N SER A 18 12.80 4.25 -1.49
CA SER A 18 13.69 3.33 -0.78
C SER A 18 13.57 3.43 0.75
N LEU A 19 13.48 4.66 1.28
CA LEU A 19 13.33 4.89 2.73
C LEU A 19 11.97 4.34 3.22
N ASP A 20 10.88 4.68 2.54
CA ASP A 20 9.54 4.22 2.93
C ASP A 20 9.36 2.71 2.75
N SER A 21 9.93 2.14 1.69
CA SER A 21 9.98 0.68 1.52
C SER A 21 10.70 -0.03 2.66
N SER A 22 11.76 0.59 3.19
CA SER A 22 12.53 0.03 4.30
C SER A 22 11.77 0.12 5.61
N ALA A 23 11.04 1.22 5.83
CA ALA A 23 10.17 1.41 7.00
C ALA A 23 9.03 0.38 7.03
N GLU A 24 8.46 0.05 5.86
CA GLU A 24 7.37 -0.93 5.72
C GLU A 24 7.78 -2.37 6.10
N LYS A 25 9.07 -2.71 5.99
CA LYS A 25 9.58 -4.07 6.20
C LYS A 25 9.23 -4.65 7.59
N TYR A 26 9.06 -3.80 8.59
CA TYR A 26 8.71 -4.21 9.95
C TYR A 26 7.20 -4.39 10.19
N GLY A 27 6.39 -4.42 9.12
CA GLY A 27 5.00 -4.88 9.16
C GLY A 27 4.12 -4.07 10.11
N PRO A 28 3.82 -2.80 9.79
CA PRO A 28 2.91 -2.00 10.60
C PRO A 28 1.54 -2.69 10.72
N LYS A 29 0.80 -2.41 11.81
CA LYS A 29 -0.53 -3.01 12.02
C LYS A 29 -1.45 -2.76 10.81
N GLY A 30 -2.15 -3.79 10.37
CA GLY A 30 -3.05 -3.73 9.22
C GLY A 30 -2.36 -3.76 7.84
N HIS A 31 -1.03 -3.88 7.80
CA HIS A 31 -0.28 -4.00 6.56
C HIS A 31 -0.48 -5.36 5.90
N ILE A 32 -0.48 -5.42 4.56
CA ILE A 32 -0.76 -6.66 3.82
C ILE A 32 0.24 -7.80 4.09
N SER A 33 1.45 -7.46 4.53
CA SER A 33 2.45 -8.45 4.95
C SER A 33 2.05 -9.21 6.21
N GLY A 34 1.10 -8.69 7.00
CA GLY A 34 0.56 -9.36 8.17
C GLY A 34 -0.47 -10.44 7.83
N PHE A 35 -1.03 -10.47 6.62
CA PHE A 35 -1.98 -11.51 6.20
C PHE A 35 -1.28 -12.84 5.91
N HIS A 36 -0.22 -12.80 5.11
CA HIS A 36 0.56 -13.97 4.72
C HIS A 36 1.98 -13.58 4.35
N LEU A 37 2.95 -14.38 4.76
CA LEU A 37 4.34 -14.20 4.36
C LEU A 37 4.53 -14.70 2.93
N TRP A 38 4.61 -13.78 1.97
CA TRP A 38 4.93 -14.10 0.58
C TRP A 38 6.42 -13.84 0.28
N PRO A 39 7.17 -14.83 -0.27
CA PRO A 39 8.54 -14.63 -0.70
C PRO A 39 8.64 -13.48 -1.73
N ALA A 40 9.68 -12.65 -1.61
CA ALA A 40 9.95 -11.54 -2.54
C ALA A 40 8.79 -10.52 -2.71
N ARG A 41 7.93 -10.33 -1.69
CA ARG A 41 6.89 -9.30 -1.72
C ARG A 41 7.49 -7.92 -1.98
N ARG A 42 6.99 -7.24 -3.01
CA ARG A 42 7.35 -5.84 -3.31
C ARG A 42 6.76 -4.91 -2.23
N PRO A 43 7.53 -3.95 -1.70
CA PRO A 43 7.00 -2.90 -0.82
C PRO A 43 5.94 -2.07 -1.53
N LEU A 44 4.86 -1.70 -0.82
CA LEU A 44 3.78 -0.87 -1.35
C LEU A 44 4.29 0.52 -1.75
N ALA A 45 5.19 1.11 -0.96
CA ALA A 45 5.80 2.40 -1.27
C ALA A 45 6.47 2.41 -2.67
N ALA A 46 7.27 1.39 -2.97
CA ALA A 46 7.91 1.24 -4.28
C ALA A 46 6.87 1.00 -5.39
N CYS A 47 5.86 0.17 -5.14
CA CYS A 47 4.81 -0.11 -6.13
C CYS A 47 4.01 1.15 -6.47
N ARG A 48 3.60 1.93 -5.46
CA ARG A 48 2.88 3.20 -5.62
C ARG A 48 3.69 4.20 -6.44
N ALA A 49 4.95 4.41 -6.10
CA ALA A 49 5.85 5.29 -6.84
C ALA A 49 6.00 4.86 -8.30
N ALA A 50 6.26 3.57 -8.54
CA ALA A 50 6.43 3.01 -9.88
C ALA A 50 5.17 3.16 -10.72
N LEU A 51 3.99 2.86 -10.17
CA LEU A 51 2.72 2.99 -10.86
C LEU A 51 2.43 4.44 -11.24
N ILE A 52 2.52 5.38 -10.29
CA ILE A 52 2.27 6.80 -10.59
C ILE A 52 3.23 7.30 -11.66
N ALA A 53 4.53 7.02 -11.53
CA ALA A 53 5.54 7.47 -12.48
C ALA A 53 5.40 6.82 -13.86
N THR A 54 4.85 5.61 -13.94
CA THR A 54 4.57 4.91 -15.21
C THR A 54 3.29 5.41 -15.87
N LEU A 55 2.25 5.66 -15.08
CA LEU A 55 0.95 6.06 -15.58
C LEU A 55 0.93 7.52 -16.02
N LEU A 56 1.63 8.41 -15.29
CA LEU A 56 1.69 9.82 -15.65
C LEU A 56 2.66 10.08 -16.82
N PRO A 57 2.26 10.91 -17.79
CA PRO A 57 3.21 11.48 -18.75
C PRO A 57 4.18 12.42 -18.02
N ASP A 58 5.39 12.55 -18.56
CA ASP A 58 6.31 13.61 -18.14
C ASP A 58 5.73 14.98 -18.49
N PRO A 59 5.76 15.97 -17.56
CA PRO A 59 5.25 17.31 -17.84
C PRO A 59 6.10 18.09 -18.87
N GLY A 60 7.32 17.64 -19.18
CA GLY A 60 8.27 18.33 -20.05
C GLY A 60 9.04 19.46 -19.36
N ASP A 61 8.46 20.08 -18.35
CA ASP A 61 9.11 21.10 -17.52
C ASP A 61 9.82 20.50 -16.30
N ALA A 62 11.06 20.95 -16.05
CA ALA A 62 11.90 20.42 -14.97
C ALA A 62 11.39 20.81 -13.57
N GLU A 63 10.76 21.98 -13.43
CA GLU A 63 10.23 22.47 -12.17
C GLU A 63 8.92 21.75 -11.81
N GLU A 64 8.01 21.60 -12.76
CA GLU A 64 6.79 20.79 -12.61
C GLU A 64 7.13 19.32 -12.31
N ARG A 65 8.13 18.75 -12.99
CA ARG A 65 8.64 17.41 -12.69
C ARG A 65 9.12 17.30 -11.24
N ARG A 66 9.93 18.24 -10.76
CA ARG A 66 10.39 18.26 -9.36
C ARG A 66 9.21 18.28 -8.39
N ARG A 67 8.20 19.13 -8.65
CA ARG A 67 6.99 19.21 -7.82
C ARG A 67 6.21 17.90 -7.79
N LEU A 68 6.05 17.23 -8.93
CA LEU A 68 5.40 15.91 -8.98
C LEU A 68 6.18 14.87 -8.17
N ILE A 69 7.51 14.81 -8.32
CA ILE A 69 8.36 13.87 -7.58
C ILE A 69 8.29 14.14 -6.07
N GLU A 70 8.34 15.41 -5.65
CA GLU A 70 8.17 15.79 -4.25
C GLU A 70 6.76 15.47 -3.73
N ARG A 71 5.72 15.64 -4.54
CA ARG A 71 4.34 15.28 -4.15
C ARG A 71 4.15 13.78 -4.03
N ILE A 72 4.86 12.98 -4.83
CA ILE A 72 4.85 11.51 -4.69
C ILE A 72 5.61 11.12 -3.42
N GLY A 73 6.90 11.45 -3.32
CA GLY A 73 7.81 10.91 -2.30
C GLY A 73 7.96 11.74 -1.02
N GLY A 74 7.60 13.01 -1.05
CA GLY A 74 7.92 13.96 0.01
C GLY A 74 9.36 14.44 -0.01
N ARG A 75 9.75 15.09 1.09
CA ARG A 75 11.12 15.56 1.35
C ARG A 75 11.85 14.60 2.27
N VAL A 76 13.13 14.40 2.01
CA VAL A 76 14.02 13.64 2.90
C VAL A 76 14.58 14.60 3.94
N VAL A 77 14.46 14.21 5.21
CA VAL A 77 15.00 14.97 6.35
C VAL A 77 15.86 14.08 7.24
N PRO A 78 16.88 14.63 7.92
CA PRO A 78 17.64 13.89 8.91
C PRO A 78 16.82 13.68 10.19
N LYS A 79 17.01 12.52 10.80
CA LYS A 79 16.42 12.11 12.08
C LYS A 79 17.50 11.51 12.96
N ILE A 80 17.65 12.03 14.16
CA ILE A 80 18.60 11.51 15.15
C ILE A 80 17.86 10.53 16.06
N GLU A 81 18.22 9.26 16.02
CA GLU A 81 17.72 8.23 16.94
C GLU A 81 18.76 7.91 18.01
N LYS A 82 18.35 7.98 19.28
CA LYS A 82 19.17 7.53 20.41
C LYS A 82 18.88 6.06 20.68
N LYS A 83 19.84 5.17 20.41
CA LYS A 83 19.75 3.74 20.76
C LYS A 83 20.75 3.37 21.83
N LYS A 84 20.32 2.53 22.76
CA LYS A 84 21.18 1.96 23.79
C LYS A 84 21.81 0.69 23.22
N VAL A 85 23.09 0.73 22.88
CA VAL A 85 23.85 -0.42 22.39
C VAL A 85 24.93 -0.73 23.43
N ASN A 86 24.91 -1.95 23.98
CA ASN A 86 25.85 -2.39 25.03
C ASN A 86 25.94 -1.42 26.22
N GLY A 87 24.81 -0.86 26.66
CA GLY A 87 24.74 0.05 27.81
C GLY A 87 25.13 1.50 27.52
N LYS A 88 25.73 1.80 26.35
CA LYS A 88 26.06 3.18 25.92
C LYS A 88 24.97 3.74 25.00
N LEU A 89 24.65 5.02 25.19
CA LEU A 89 23.79 5.77 24.27
C LEU A 89 24.60 6.13 23.02
N VAL A 90 24.18 5.60 21.88
CA VAL A 90 24.73 5.94 20.57
C VAL A 90 23.66 6.72 19.81
N GLU A 91 24.03 7.89 19.30
CA GLU A 91 23.22 8.65 18.36
C GLU A 91 23.43 8.06 16.96
N ILE A 92 22.35 7.59 16.35
CA ILE A 92 22.34 7.08 14.99
C ILE A 92 21.58 8.09 14.14
N GLU A 93 22.28 8.70 13.20
CA GLU A 93 21.66 9.53 12.18
C GLU A 93 20.97 8.63 11.15
N ARG A 94 19.70 8.90 10.90
CA ARG A 94 18.86 8.25 9.90
C ARG A 94 18.20 9.32 9.05
N GLU A 95 17.68 8.89 7.91
CA GLU A 95 16.85 9.75 7.06
C GLU A 95 15.40 9.24 7.11
N GLU A 96 14.46 10.17 7.10
CA GLU A 96 13.02 9.87 6.97
C GLU A 96 12.36 10.78 5.94
N THR A 97 11.18 10.39 5.48
CA THR A 97 10.37 11.15 4.53
C THR A 97 9.26 11.93 5.25
N ILE A 98 9.20 13.24 4.99
CA ILE A 98 8.09 14.11 5.44
C ILE A 98 7.27 14.51 4.22
N GLY A 99 5.95 14.37 4.34
CA GLY A 99 5.01 14.64 3.25
C GLY A 99 5.09 13.60 2.13
N GLY A 100 4.31 13.81 1.08
CA GLY A 100 4.11 12.82 0.03
C GLY A 100 3.35 11.59 0.50
N ILE A 101 3.08 10.71 -0.44
CA ILE A 101 2.08 9.65 -0.31
C ILE A 101 2.67 8.25 -0.28
N LEU A 102 3.99 8.07 -0.19
CA LEU A 102 4.59 6.72 -0.24
C LEU A 102 4.57 5.99 1.11
N HIS A 103 4.65 6.72 2.22
CA HIS A 103 4.67 6.13 3.55
C HIS A 103 3.37 5.37 3.87
N TRP A 104 3.49 4.24 4.57
CA TRP A 104 2.32 3.49 5.03
C TRP A 104 1.46 4.33 5.98
N GLY A 105 0.14 4.26 5.83
CA GLY A 105 -0.81 5.06 6.60
C GLY A 105 -1.20 6.37 5.91
N ARG A 106 -0.62 6.67 4.74
CA ARG A 106 -0.97 7.85 3.92
C ARG A 106 -1.80 7.50 2.69
N GLU A 107 -2.44 6.33 2.68
CA GLU A 107 -3.30 5.88 1.57
C GLU A 107 -4.56 6.74 1.41
N SER A 108 -4.94 7.46 2.47
CA SER A 108 -6.10 8.37 2.49
C SER A 108 -5.70 9.85 2.37
N ASP A 109 -4.43 10.13 2.07
CA ASP A 109 -3.96 11.51 1.87
C ASP A 109 -4.69 12.16 0.68
N PRO A 110 -5.07 13.45 0.75
CA PRO A 110 -5.72 14.16 -0.35
C PRO A 110 -4.95 14.10 -1.68
N ASP A 111 -3.63 14.00 -1.65
CA ASP A 111 -2.80 13.88 -2.84
C ASP A 111 -3.06 12.59 -3.62
N MET A 112 -3.54 11.52 -2.96
CA MET A 112 -4.00 10.33 -3.66
C MET A 112 -5.15 10.63 -4.63
N GLN A 113 -6.05 11.56 -4.27
CA GLN A 113 -7.12 11.98 -5.16
C GLN A 113 -6.57 12.79 -6.34
N PHE A 114 -5.63 13.70 -6.08
CA PHE A 114 -4.95 14.42 -7.16
C PHE A 114 -4.31 13.47 -8.19
N PHE A 115 -3.60 12.44 -7.74
CA PHE A 115 -2.99 11.47 -8.65
C PHE A 115 -4.03 10.63 -9.40
N ARG A 116 -5.14 10.24 -8.76
CA ARG A 116 -6.27 9.58 -9.45
C ARG A 116 -6.80 10.45 -10.60
N ASP A 117 -7.00 11.74 -10.34
CA ASP A 117 -7.57 12.67 -11.31
C ASP A 117 -6.60 12.94 -12.48
N GLU A 118 -5.32 13.18 -12.19
CA GLU A 118 -4.31 13.40 -13.24
C GLU A 118 -4.04 12.14 -14.07
N ILE A 119 -4.02 10.96 -13.45
CA ILE A 119 -3.94 9.69 -14.16
C ILE A 119 -5.17 9.52 -15.06
N ARG A 120 -6.38 9.71 -14.53
CA ARG A 120 -7.61 9.59 -15.32
C ARG A 120 -7.66 10.56 -16.50
N LYS A 121 -7.21 11.80 -16.29
CA LYS A 121 -7.07 12.83 -17.33
C LYS A 121 -6.08 12.41 -18.42
N ALA A 122 -4.93 11.86 -18.05
CA ALA A 122 -3.93 11.35 -18.99
C ALA A 122 -4.46 10.18 -19.85
N TYR A 123 -5.50 9.49 -19.38
CA TYR A 123 -6.16 8.36 -20.06
C TYR A 123 -7.53 8.76 -20.65
N GLY A 124 -7.72 10.06 -20.92
CA GLY A 124 -8.92 10.57 -21.61
C GLY A 124 -10.22 10.35 -20.82
N GLY A 125 -10.15 10.40 -19.49
CA GLY A 125 -11.30 10.20 -18.61
C GLY A 125 -11.58 8.74 -18.23
N HIS A 126 -10.81 7.78 -18.75
CA HIS A 126 -10.98 6.36 -18.46
C HIS A 126 -10.05 5.89 -17.34
N ALA A 127 -10.46 4.83 -16.64
CA ALA A 127 -9.57 4.12 -15.73
C ALA A 127 -8.50 3.38 -16.54
N PRO A 128 -7.20 3.57 -16.26
CA PRO A 128 -6.14 2.76 -16.87
C PRO A 128 -6.33 1.28 -16.60
N ARG A 129 -6.07 0.44 -17.60
CA ARG A 129 -6.02 -1.02 -17.41
C ARG A 129 -4.62 -1.44 -17.00
N VAL A 130 -4.49 -2.11 -15.87
CA VAL A 130 -3.22 -2.63 -15.34
C VAL A 130 -3.30 -4.14 -15.24
N LEU A 131 -2.37 -4.83 -15.91
CA LEU A 131 -2.20 -6.27 -15.84
C LEU A 131 -0.93 -6.58 -15.04
N ASP A 132 -1.06 -7.37 -13.98
CA ASP A 132 0.07 -8.00 -13.31
C ASP A 132 -0.05 -9.52 -13.45
N PRO A 133 0.71 -10.15 -14.38
CA PRO A 133 0.62 -11.58 -14.64
C PRO A 133 1.39 -12.44 -13.62
N PHE A 134 2.13 -11.82 -12.68
CA PHE A 134 2.95 -12.49 -11.67
C PHE A 134 2.76 -11.79 -10.31
N ALA A 135 1.51 -11.61 -9.91
CA ALA A 135 1.16 -10.67 -8.86
C ALA A 135 1.58 -11.11 -7.45
N GLY A 136 1.82 -12.41 -7.23
CA GLY A 136 2.27 -12.94 -5.95
C GLY A 136 1.39 -12.49 -4.79
N GLY A 137 1.98 -11.75 -3.85
CA GLY A 137 1.27 -11.19 -2.69
C GLY A 137 0.34 -10.00 -2.98
N GLY A 138 0.24 -9.53 -4.23
CA GLY A 138 -0.76 -8.53 -4.64
C GLY A 138 -0.40 -7.06 -4.41
N ALA A 139 0.86 -6.73 -4.18
CA ALA A 139 1.29 -5.35 -3.87
C ALA A 139 1.04 -4.35 -5.02
N ILE A 140 1.47 -4.67 -6.24
CA ILE A 140 1.24 -3.84 -7.43
C ILE A 140 -0.25 -3.70 -7.72
N PRO A 141 -1.05 -4.77 -7.85
CA PRO A 141 -2.46 -4.63 -8.14
C PRO A 141 -3.23 -3.87 -7.06
N LEU A 142 -2.88 -4.02 -5.78
CA LEU A 142 -3.50 -3.26 -4.69
C LEU A 142 -3.26 -1.75 -4.85
N GLU A 143 -2.01 -1.34 -5.12
CA GLU A 143 -1.69 0.07 -5.33
C GLU A 143 -2.33 0.62 -6.61
N ALA A 144 -2.42 -0.20 -7.67
CA ALA A 144 -3.11 0.19 -8.89
C ALA A 144 -4.62 0.43 -8.65
N MET A 145 -5.27 -0.42 -7.84
CA MET A 145 -6.67 -0.20 -7.42
C MET A 145 -6.82 1.10 -6.61
N ARG A 146 -5.89 1.41 -5.70
CA ARG A 146 -5.89 2.67 -4.93
C ARG A 146 -5.76 3.92 -5.81
N LEU A 147 -5.10 3.79 -6.96
CA LEU A 147 -4.96 4.80 -8.01
C LEU A 147 -6.14 4.82 -8.99
N GLY A 148 -7.19 4.04 -8.75
CA GLY A 148 -8.40 4.04 -9.59
C GLY A 148 -8.24 3.32 -10.92
N CYS A 149 -7.25 2.43 -11.04
CA CYS A 149 -7.06 1.61 -12.23
C CYS A 149 -8.03 0.42 -12.27
N GLU A 150 -8.36 -0.03 -13.48
CA GLU A 150 -8.99 -1.33 -13.72
C GLU A 150 -7.89 -2.41 -13.71
N VAL A 151 -7.91 -3.29 -12.72
CA VAL A 151 -6.79 -4.19 -12.44
C VAL A 151 -7.14 -5.63 -12.77
N THR A 152 -6.26 -6.30 -13.51
CA THR A 152 -6.24 -7.76 -13.67
C THR A 152 -4.97 -8.30 -13.03
N ALA A 153 -5.10 -9.14 -12.01
CA ALA A 153 -3.98 -9.78 -11.33
C ALA A 153 -4.07 -11.30 -11.51
N ILE A 154 -2.96 -11.93 -11.87
CA ILE A 154 -2.87 -13.37 -12.11
C ILE A 154 -1.64 -13.90 -11.37
N ASP A 155 -1.75 -15.12 -10.87
CA ASP A 155 -0.59 -15.91 -10.45
C ASP A 155 -0.92 -17.39 -10.67
N ILE A 156 0.06 -18.16 -11.13
CA ILE A 156 -0.09 -19.61 -11.35
C ILE A 156 -0.05 -20.38 -10.03
N ASN A 157 0.60 -19.83 -9.00
CA ASN A 157 0.68 -20.48 -7.72
C ASN A 157 -0.68 -20.37 -6.99
N PRO A 158 -1.31 -21.49 -6.60
CA PRO A 158 -2.64 -21.46 -5.99
C PRO A 158 -2.66 -20.71 -4.64
N VAL A 159 -1.54 -20.68 -3.92
CA VAL A 159 -1.41 -19.91 -2.67
C VAL A 159 -1.39 -18.41 -2.99
N ALA A 160 -0.61 -17.97 -3.98
CA ALA A 160 -0.65 -16.57 -4.43
C ALA A 160 -2.04 -16.18 -4.89
N TRP A 161 -2.66 -17.01 -5.75
CA TRP A 161 -4.02 -16.75 -6.22
C TRP A 161 -5.00 -16.53 -5.06
N PHE A 162 -4.96 -17.37 -4.03
CA PHE A 162 -5.82 -17.19 -2.86
C PHE A 162 -5.47 -15.92 -2.07
N VAL A 163 -4.18 -15.61 -1.90
CA VAL A 163 -3.72 -14.35 -1.28
C VAL A 163 -4.22 -13.13 -2.08
N LEU A 164 -4.25 -13.19 -3.41
CA LEU A 164 -4.81 -12.13 -4.24
C LEU A 164 -6.30 -11.94 -3.97
N LYS A 165 -7.10 -13.02 -3.86
CA LYS A 165 -8.53 -12.92 -3.49
C LYS A 165 -8.70 -12.23 -2.14
N CYS A 166 -7.90 -12.61 -1.14
CA CYS A 166 -7.92 -12.03 0.20
C CYS A 166 -7.42 -10.58 0.24
N THR A 167 -6.55 -10.17 -0.69
CA THR A 167 -5.95 -8.84 -0.70
C THR A 167 -6.77 -7.84 -1.53
N LEU A 168 -7.30 -8.28 -2.67
CA LEU A 168 -7.89 -7.40 -3.68
C LEU A 168 -9.42 -7.45 -3.70
N GLU A 169 -10.01 -8.62 -3.48
CA GLU A 169 -11.44 -8.84 -3.75
C GLU A 169 -12.28 -8.93 -2.48
N TYR A 170 -11.92 -9.81 -1.55
CA TYR A 170 -12.71 -10.06 -0.34
C TYR A 170 -12.82 -8.84 0.57
N PRO A 171 -11.78 -8.00 0.78
CA PRO A 171 -11.95 -6.78 1.56
C PRO A 171 -12.98 -5.84 0.94
N GLN A 172 -13.02 -5.70 -0.39
CA GLN A 172 -14.01 -4.84 -1.04
C GLN A 172 -15.41 -5.42 -1.00
N LYS A 173 -15.55 -6.74 -1.16
CA LYS A 173 -16.85 -7.42 -1.17
C LYS A 173 -17.44 -7.55 0.22
N LEU A 174 -16.63 -7.87 1.23
CA LEU A 174 -17.08 -8.34 2.53
C LEU A 174 -16.83 -7.35 3.67
N ALA A 175 -16.08 -6.26 3.46
CA ALA A 175 -15.86 -5.28 4.52
C ALA A 175 -17.17 -4.73 5.07
N GLY A 176 -17.28 -4.70 6.40
CA GLY A 176 -18.47 -4.23 7.10
C GLY A 176 -19.63 -5.23 7.14
N GLN A 177 -19.56 -6.35 6.42
CA GLN A 177 -20.59 -7.39 6.49
C GLN A 177 -20.45 -8.24 7.76
N LYS A 178 -21.58 -8.68 8.29
CA LYS A 178 -21.65 -9.63 9.41
C LYS A 178 -22.37 -10.89 8.93
N HIS A 179 -21.83 -12.05 9.28
CA HIS A 179 -22.45 -13.34 9.01
C HIS A 179 -22.84 -14.01 10.33
N PRO A 180 -23.93 -14.81 10.34
CA PRO A 180 -24.23 -15.65 11.49
C PRO A 180 -23.05 -16.59 11.76
N LEU A 181 -22.80 -16.87 13.03
CA LEU A 181 -21.84 -17.91 13.41
C LEU A 181 -22.36 -19.27 12.90
N PRO A 182 -21.46 -20.19 12.50
CA PRO A 182 -21.85 -21.56 12.19
C PRO A 182 -22.57 -22.20 13.37
N GLU A 183 -23.62 -22.97 13.10
CA GLU A 183 -24.50 -23.54 14.12
C GLU A 183 -23.73 -24.35 15.18
N PHE A 184 -22.75 -25.15 14.76
CA PHE A 184 -21.95 -25.97 15.67
C PHE A 184 -21.19 -25.14 16.73
N VAL A 185 -20.81 -23.91 16.40
CA VAL A 185 -20.05 -23.02 17.30
C VAL A 185 -20.95 -22.42 18.38
N LEU A 186 -22.26 -22.32 18.13
CA LEU A 186 -23.21 -21.77 19.11
C LEU A 186 -23.32 -22.63 20.38
N HIS A 187 -22.94 -23.90 20.29
CA HIS A 187 -22.93 -24.82 21.43
C HIS A 187 -21.57 -24.87 22.16
N ASP A 188 -20.52 -24.25 21.60
CA ASP A 188 -19.22 -24.13 22.26
C ASP A 188 -19.25 -22.96 23.24
N ARG A 189 -19.35 -23.29 24.52
CA ARG A 189 -19.46 -22.31 25.60
C ARG A 189 -18.23 -21.42 25.70
N ASP A 190 -17.03 -21.99 25.62
CA ASP A 190 -15.78 -21.26 25.79
C ASP A 190 -15.58 -20.26 24.65
N PHE A 191 -15.88 -20.70 23.42
CA PHE A 191 -15.90 -19.80 22.26
C PHE A 191 -16.91 -18.68 22.44
N MET A 192 -18.16 -18.99 22.79
CA MET A 192 -19.24 -18.00 22.87
C MET A 192 -19.00 -16.98 23.99
N GLU A 193 -18.47 -17.39 25.14
CA GLU A 193 -18.06 -16.47 26.21
C GLU A 193 -16.96 -15.52 25.74
N SER A 194 -15.93 -16.02 25.06
CA SER A 194 -14.84 -15.22 24.50
C SER A 194 -15.33 -14.25 23.42
N PHE A 195 -16.18 -14.73 22.50
CA PHE A 195 -16.76 -13.95 21.42
C PHE A 195 -17.63 -12.81 21.95
N LEU A 196 -18.57 -13.11 22.85
CA LEU A 196 -19.47 -12.10 23.44
C LEU A 196 -18.69 -11.06 24.24
N LYS A 197 -17.67 -11.48 25.00
CA LYS A 197 -16.76 -10.57 25.71
C LYS A 197 -16.01 -9.63 24.74
N ALA A 198 -15.52 -10.15 23.62
CA ALA A 198 -14.86 -9.35 22.58
C ALA A 198 -15.82 -8.35 21.91
N GLN A 199 -17.12 -8.66 21.86
CA GLN A 199 -18.18 -7.73 21.42
C GLN A 199 -18.62 -6.74 22.51
N GLY A 200 -18.04 -6.80 23.71
CA GLY A 200 -18.33 -5.88 24.82
C GLY A 200 -19.48 -6.30 25.73
N PHE A 201 -20.04 -7.50 25.56
CA PHE A 201 -21.04 -8.04 26.50
C PHE A 201 -20.34 -8.51 27.79
N LYS A 202 -20.97 -8.24 28.93
CA LYS A 202 -20.54 -8.76 30.23
C LYS A 202 -21.41 -9.96 30.58
N GLY A 203 -20.82 -11.00 31.18
CA GLY A 203 -21.57 -12.14 31.68
C GLY A 203 -22.63 -11.69 32.68
N ALA A 204 -23.81 -12.33 32.66
CA ALA A 204 -24.82 -12.11 33.68
C ALA A 204 -24.24 -12.53 35.04
N THR A 205 -24.15 -11.59 35.97
CA THR A 205 -23.85 -11.84 37.39
C THR A 205 -25.03 -12.46 38.10
#